data_AF-A0A7W0KW33-F1
#
_entry.id   AF-A0A7W0KW33-F1
#
_cell.length_a   1.000
_cell.length_b   1.000
_cell.length_c   1.000
_cell.angle_alpha   90.00
_cell.angle_beta   90.00
_cell.angle_gamma   90.00
#
_symmetry.space_group_name_H-M   'P 1'
#
loop_
_entity.id
_entity.type
_entity.pdbx_description
1 polymer ?
#
loop_
_entity_poly.entity_id
_entity_poly.type
_entity_poly.pdbx_seq_one_letter_code
_entity_poly.pdbx_strand_id
1 'polypeptide(L)'
;PPPPPPPPLFVEAAAVEVDQVEEIEVVRTRAFSFGQLVTMLVGAALVVLGIFALVETGIDTPLDQPRKSIMGYDHTPLLGIIEVAAGGLLVLFSLRPGGRWFVAVMGVALVLGGVLVLGELDWTVEELGAEQGYAWIPIVAGLVALLASLLTPRRHQRMTGVPTTRAA
;
A
#
# COMPACT_ATOMS: atom_id res chain seq x y z
N PRO A 1 -70.52 -3.93 44.96
CA PRO A 1 -69.15 -3.63 45.43
C PRO A 1 -68.40 -2.90 44.30
N PRO A 2 -67.67 -1.80 44.57
CA PRO A 2 -66.84 -1.19 43.54
C PRO A 2 -65.71 -2.18 43.13
N PRO A 3 -65.23 -2.10 41.88
CA PRO A 3 -64.08 -2.90 41.45
C PRO A 3 -62.85 -2.55 42.29
N PRO A 4 -61.93 -3.51 42.50
CA PRO A 4 -60.72 -3.25 43.26
C PRO A 4 -59.91 -2.12 42.60
N PRO A 5 -59.22 -1.27 43.38
CA PRO A 5 -58.38 -0.22 42.83
C PRO A 5 -57.30 -0.81 41.92
N PRO A 6 -56.89 -0.10 40.86
CA PRO A 6 -55.80 -0.56 40.01
C PRO A 6 -54.51 -0.69 40.83
N PRO A 7 -53.65 -1.68 40.52
CA PRO A 7 -52.38 -1.85 41.21
C PRO A 7 -51.53 -0.58 41.06
N PRO A 8 -50.70 -0.24 42.08
CA PRO A 8 -49.84 0.94 42.01
C PRO A 8 -48.93 0.86 40.77
N LEU A 9 -48.92 1.93 39.97
CA LEU A 9 -48.12 2.07 38.74
C LEU A 9 -46.60 2.19 38.97
N PHE A 10 -46.14 1.91 40.19
CA PHE A 10 -44.73 1.92 40.53
C PHE A 10 -44.42 0.56 41.16
N VAL A 11 -44.26 -0.44 40.30
CA VAL A 11 -43.37 -1.56 40.62
C VAL A 11 -42.02 -0.90 40.83
N GLU A 12 -41.67 -0.82 42.12
CA GLU A 12 -40.33 -0.96 42.67
C GLU A 12 -39.27 -0.84 41.59
N ALA A 13 -38.56 0.29 41.59
CA ALA A 13 -37.42 0.55 40.73
C ALA A 13 -36.65 -0.76 40.57
N ALA A 14 -36.89 -1.44 39.44
CA ALA A 14 -36.09 -2.57 39.06
C ALA A 14 -34.70 -1.96 39.08
N ALA A 15 -33.88 -2.41 40.03
CA ALA A 15 -32.47 -2.25 39.91
C ALA A 15 -32.19 -2.79 38.52
N VAL A 16 -32.02 -1.88 37.56
CA VAL A 16 -31.34 -2.18 36.32
C VAL A 16 -29.99 -2.56 36.85
N GLU A 17 -29.83 -3.86 37.10
CA GLU A 17 -28.54 -4.47 37.24
C GLU A 17 -27.85 -4.05 35.96
N VAL A 18 -27.03 -3.01 36.09
CA VAL A 18 -26.26 -2.46 34.99
C VAL A 18 -25.34 -3.60 34.64
N ASP A 19 -25.80 -4.40 33.67
CA ASP A 19 -25.06 -5.51 33.09
C ASP A 19 -23.68 -4.93 32.83
N GLN A 20 -22.71 -5.40 33.61
CA GLN A 20 -21.40 -4.79 33.73
C GLN A 20 -20.89 -4.65 32.31
N VAL A 21 -20.76 -3.41 31.81
CA VAL A 21 -20.32 -3.17 30.44
C VAL A 21 -18.93 -3.78 30.34
N GLU A 22 -18.89 -4.99 29.80
CA GLU A 22 -17.69 -5.80 29.69
C GLU A 22 -16.70 -4.95 28.88
N GLU A 23 -15.65 -4.47 29.52
CA GLU A 23 -14.65 -3.62 28.88
C GLU A 23 -13.88 -4.49 27.89
N ILE A 24 -14.40 -4.57 26.66
CA ILE A 24 -13.77 -5.31 25.57
C ILE A 24 -12.52 -4.52 25.18
N GLU A 25 -11.36 -4.94 25.70
CA GLU A 25 -10.07 -4.45 25.25
C GLU A 25 -9.83 -4.96 23.81
N VAL A 26 -10.07 -4.09 22.83
CA VAL A 26 -9.82 -4.41 21.41
C VAL A 26 -8.33 -4.35 21.15
N VAL A 27 -7.63 -5.46 21.36
CA VAL A 27 -6.21 -5.61 20.98
C VAL A 27 -6.11 -5.66 19.46
N ARG A 28 -5.81 -4.51 18.84
CA ARG A 28 -5.64 -4.38 17.38
C ARG A 28 -4.24 -4.81 16.97
N THR A 29 -4.02 -6.10 16.73
CA THR A 29 -2.76 -6.57 16.13
C THR A 29 -2.71 -6.18 14.66
N ARG A 30 -1.84 -5.21 14.32
CA ARG A 30 -1.57 -4.80 12.95
C ARG A 30 -0.58 -5.78 12.30
N ALA A 31 -1.10 -6.88 11.76
CA ALA A 31 -0.30 -7.74 10.89
C ALA A 31 -0.22 -7.14 9.48
N PHE A 32 0.93 -7.21 8.80
CA PHE A 32 0.99 -6.93 7.36
C PHE A 32 0.28 -8.04 6.58
N SER A 33 -0.32 -7.73 5.43
CA SER A 33 -0.72 -8.77 4.47
C SER A 33 0.50 -9.20 3.66
N PHE A 34 0.48 -10.42 3.12
CA PHE A 34 1.54 -10.88 2.20
C PHE A 34 1.68 -9.95 0.99
N GLY A 35 0.55 -9.53 0.40
CA GLY A 35 0.55 -8.59 -0.72
C GLY A 35 1.19 -7.24 -0.39
N GLN A 36 0.95 -6.70 0.82
CA GLN A 36 1.61 -5.46 1.29
C GLN A 36 3.13 -5.64 1.41
N LEU A 37 3.59 -6.79 1.89
CA LEU A 37 5.02 -7.06 2.00
C LEU A 37 5.67 -7.12 0.61
N VAL A 38 5.04 -7.83 -0.33
CA VAL A 38 5.55 -7.95 -1.71
C VAL A 38 5.60 -6.59 -2.38
N THR A 39 4.55 -5.79 -2.31
CA THR A 39 4.51 -4.45 -2.95
C THR A 39 5.50 -3.49 -2.31
N MET A 40 5.71 -3.60 -1.00
CA MET A 40 6.73 -2.83 -0.29
C MET A 40 8.14 -3.20 -0.77
N LEU A 41 8.44 -4.49 -0.94
CA LEU A 41 9.73 -4.95 -1.45
C LEU A 41 9.98 -4.50 -2.89
N VAL A 42 8.97 -4.59 -3.77
CA VAL A 42 9.05 -4.09 -5.15
C VAL A 42 9.32 -2.58 -5.15
N GLY A 43 8.57 -1.82 -4.34
CA GLY A 43 8.79 -0.38 -4.23
C GLY A 43 10.19 -0.03 -3.69
N ALA A 44 10.67 -0.77 -2.69
CA ALA A 44 12.01 -0.58 -2.15
C ALA A 44 13.10 -0.88 -3.20
N ALA A 45 12.94 -1.93 -3.99
CA ALA A 45 13.88 -2.26 -5.08
C ALA A 45 13.95 -1.14 -6.13
N LEU A 46 12.80 -0.58 -6.54
CA LEU A 46 12.75 0.57 -7.45
C LEU A 46 13.43 1.82 -6.86
N VAL A 47 13.21 2.09 -5.57
CA VAL A 47 13.89 3.21 -4.89
C VAL A 47 15.40 3.02 -4.89
N VAL A 48 15.89 1.82 -4.58
CA VAL A 48 17.34 1.54 -4.58
C VAL A 48 17.93 1.73 -5.97
N LEU A 49 17.27 1.20 -7.00
CA LEU A 49 17.72 1.30 -8.38
C LEU A 49 17.72 2.76 -8.86
N GLY A 50 16.67 3.52 -8.57
CA GLY A 50 16.61 4.94 -8.92
C GLY A 50 17.58 5.81 -8.14
N ILE A 51 17.84 5.54 -6.87
CA ILE A 51 18.91 6.23 -6.12
C ILE A 51 20.27 5.94 -6.76
N PHE A 52 20.54 4.68 -7.11
CA PHE A 52 21.80 4.32 -7.77
C PHE A 52 21.92 5.03 -9.13
N ALA A 53 20.83 5.14 -9.90
CA ALA A 53 20.76 5.94 -11.11
C ALA A 53 21.15 7.40 -10.86
N LEU A 54 20.53 8.05 -9.89
CA LEU A 54 20.82 9.46 -9.57
C LEU A 54 22.24 9.69 -9.08
N VAL A 55 22.81 8.74 -8.33
CA VAL A 55 24.21 8.82 -7.88
C VAL A 55 25.18 8.71 -9.05
N GLU A 56 24.89 7.83 -10.02
CA GLU A 56 25.75 7.61 -11.18
C GLU A 56 25.61 8.68 -12.25
N THR A 57 24.38 9.10 -12.57
CA THR A 57 24.12 10.10 -13.61
C THR A 57 24.33 11.53 -13.12
N GLY A 58 24.18 11.77 -11.81
CA GLY A 58 24.16 13.10 -11.21
C GLY A 58 22.78 13.76 -11.28
N ILE A 59 22.51 14.67 -10.35
CA ILE A 59 21.27 15.47 -10.28
C ILE A 59 21.48 16.90 -10.84
N ASP A 60 22.72 17.38 -10.86
CA ASP A 60 23.06 18.74 -11.32
C ASP A 60 23.26 18.83 -12.84
N THR A 61 22.97 17.77 -13.57
CA THR A 61 23.07 17.67 -15.03
C THR A 61 21.69 17.87 -15.67
N PRO A 62 21.61 18.06 -17.00
CA PRO A 62 20.34 17.93 -17.71
C PRO A 62 19.61 16.62 -17.35
N LEU A 63 18.28 16.59 -17.40
CA LEU A 63 17.53 15.41 -16.93
C LEU A 63 17.57 14.25 -17.92
N ASP A 64 17.81 14.54 -19.20
CA ASP A 64 17.95 13.60 -20.32
C ASP A 64 19.39 13.05 -20.48
N GLN A 65 20.38 13.72 -19.87
CA GLN A 65 21.81 13.41 -19.99
C GLN A 65 22.58 13.78 -18.72
N PRO A 66 23.57 12.97 -18.29
CA PRO A 66 24.22 11.91 -19.03
C PRO A 66 23.49 10.56 -18.93
N ARG A 67 23.62 9.74 -19.98
CA ARG A 67 23.18 8.34 -19.97
C ARG A 67 24.30 7.49 -19.44
N LYS A 68 24.04 6.74 -18.38
CA LYS A 68 25.00 5.77 -17.84
C LYS A 68 24.38 4.40 -17.75
N SER A 69 25.18 3.38 -18.09
CA SER A 69 24.76 2.00 -18.00
C SER A 69 24.81 1.52 -16.55
N ILE A 70 23.67 1.06 -16.05
CA ILE A 70 23.46 0.54 -14.70
C ILE A 70 22.84 -0.84 -14.84
N MET A 71 23.53 -1.84 -14.29
CA MET A 71 23.14 -3.25 -14.46
C MET A 71 22.96 -3.68 -15.93
N GLY A 72 23.66 -3.03 -16.86
CA GLY A 72 23.59 -3.32 -18.29
C GLY A 72 22.48 -2.58 -19.04
N TYR A 73 21.81 -1.59 -18.44
CA TYR A 73 20.81 -0.75 -19.09
C TYR A 73 21.12 0.73 -18.94
N ASP A 74 20.89 1.52 -19.97
CA ASP A 74 21.06 2.97 -19.88
C ASP A 74 20.01 3.62 -18.99
N HIS A 75 20.49 4.46 -18.08
CA HIS A 75 19.68 5.28 -17.18
C HIS A 75 20.02 6.76 -17.34
N THR A 76 18.99 7.58 -17.24
CA THR A 76 19.08 9.04 -17.14
C THR A 76 18.73 9.51 -15.72
N PRO A 77 19.11 10.75 -15.36
CA PRO A 77 18.62 11.36 -14.12
C PRO A 77 17.09 11.37 -14.03
N LEU A 78 16.39 11.66 -15.14
CA LEU A 78 14.92 11.67 -15.15
C LEU A 78 14.34 10.30 -14.80
N LEU A 79 14.86 9.24 -15.41
CA LEU A 79 14.42 7.87 -15.14
C LEU A 79 14.63 7.53 -13.65
N GLY A 80 15.79 7.86 -13.10
CA GLY A 80 16.09 7.67 -11.67
C GLY A 80 15.10 8.38 -10.75
N ILE A 81 14.72 9.63 -11.07
CA ILE A 81 13.70 10.38 -10.31
C ILE A 81 12.35 9.65 -10.36
N ILE A 82 11.93 9.18 -11.53
CA ILE A 82 10.65 8.48 -11.70
C ILE A 82 10.64 7.16 -10.93
N GLU A 83 11.74 6.41 -10.95
CA GLU A 83 11.87 5.14 -10.22
C GLU A 83 11.79 5.36 -8.70
N VAL A 84 12.50 6.37 -8.18
CA VAL A 84 12.42 6.74 -6.76
C VAL A 84 11.02 7.19 -6.39
N ALA A 85 10.37 8.01 -7.22
CA ALA A 85 9.02 8.48 -6.98
C ALA A 85 8.01 7.31 -6.99
N ALA A 86 8.03 6.48 -8.03
CA ALA A 86 7.13 5.34 -8.18
C ALA A 86 7.35 4.31 -7.07
N GLY A 87 8.60 3.95 -6.78
CA GLY A 87 8.96 3.03 -5.71
C GLY A 87 8.59 3.57 -4.33
N GLY A 88 8.84 4.85 -4.07
CA GLY A 88 8.49 5.53 -2.84
C GLY A 88 6.98 5.56 -2.59
N LEU A 89 6.18 5.85 -3.63
CA LEU A 89 4.72 5.78 -3.57
C LEU A 89 4.24 4.36 -3.27
N LEU A 90 4.80 3.34 -3.92
CA LEU A 90 4.47 1.94 -3.64
C LEU A 90 4.75 1.58 -2.17
N VAL A 91 5.91 1.96 -1.63
CA VAL A 91 6.24 1.74 -0.21
C VAL A 91 5.23 2.45 0.69
N LEU A 92 5.00 3.75 0.48
CA LEU A 92 4.09 4.57 1.27
C LEU A 92 2.67 3.99 1.31
N PHE A 93 2.12 3.60 0.16
CA PHE A 93 0.76 3.05 0.08
C PHE A 93 0.67 1.60 0.57
N SER A 94 1.76 0.82 0.49
CA SER A 94 1.82 -0.53 1.07
C SER A 94 1.72 -0.49 2.59
N LEU A 95 2.28 0.53 3.23
CA LEU A 95 2.23 0.71 4.68
C LEU A 95 0.81 1.04 5.17
N ARG A 96 -0.04 1.68 4.37
CA ARG A 96 -1.36 2.17 4.82
C ARG A 96 -2.46 1.09 4.70
N PRO A 97 -3.24 0.82 5.77
CA PRO A 97 -4.47 0.04 5.65
C PRO A 97 -5.42 0.72 4.66
N GLY A 98 -5.76 0.05 3.56
CA GLY A 98 -6.61 0.61 2.49
C GLY A 98 -5.87 1.21 1.29
N GLY A 99 -4.52 1.25 1.30
CA GLY A 99 -3.72 1.72 0.16
C GLY A 99 -3.75 0.81 -1.08
N ARG A 100 -4.46 -0.32 -1.00
CA ARG A 100 -4.55 -1.36 -2.05
C ARG A 100 -4.93 -0.81 -3.42
N TRP A 101 -5.88 0.13 -3.47
CA TRP A 101 -6.32 0.70 -4.74
C TRP A 101 -5.25 1.59 -5.37
N PHE A 102 -4.53 2.38 -4.57
CA PHE A 102 -3.39 3.17 -5.05
C PHE A 102 -2.27 2.26 -5.56
N VAL A 103 -1.97 1.18 -4.85
CA VAL A 103 -1.00 0.17 -5.31
C VAL A 103 -1.44 -0.44 -6.65
N ALA A 104 -2.73 -0.71 -6.84
CA ALA A 104 -3.25 -1.22 -8.12
C ALA A 104 -3.08 -0.18 -9.25
N VAL A 105 -3.43 1.08 -9.00
CA VAL A 105 -3.25 2.18 -9.97
C VAL A 105 -1.78 2.35 -10.33
N MET A 106 -0.88 2.34 -9.34
CA MET A 106 0.56 2.41 -9.57
C MET A 106 1.07 1.19 -10.35
N GLY A 107 0.57 0.00 -10.07
CA GLY A 107 0.89 -1.22 -10.82
C GLY A 107 0.52 -1.08 -12.30
N VAL A 108 -0.68 -0.59 -12.60
CA VAL A 108 -1.11 -0.30 -13.97
C VAL A 108 -0.24 0.77 -14.62
N ALA A 109 0.05 1.87 -13.91
CA ALA A 109 0.89 2.95 -14.42
C ALA A 109 2.31 2.47 -14.76
N LEU A 110 2.90 1.62 -13.93
CA LEU A 110 4.20 1.00 -14.19
C LEU A 110 4.18 0.08 -15.41
N VAL A 111 3.15 -0.76 -15.55
CA VAL A 111 2.98 -1.59 -16.75
C VAL A 111 2.86 -0.74 -18.00
N LEU A 112 2.01 0.30 -17.98
CA LEU A 112 1.84 1.19 -19.12
C LEU A 112 3.15 1.94 -19.44
N GLY A 113 3.81 2.51 -18.44
CA GLY A 113 5.10 3.19 -18.62
C GLY A 113 6.14 2.27 -19.26
N GLY A 114 6.26 1.04 -18.79
CA GLY A 114 7.16 0.07 -19.39
C GLY A 114 6.77 -0.36 -20.81
N VAL A 115 5.48 -0.52 -21.11
CA VAL A 115 5.02 -0.79 -22.49
C VAL A 115 5.33 0.38 -23.43
N LEU A 116 5.22 1.62 -22.96
CA LEU A 116 5.58 2.81 -23.74
C LEU A 116 7.09 2.85 -24.05
N VAL A 117 7.94 2.48 -23.08
CA VAL A 117 9.39 2.29 -23.30
C VAL A 117 9.66 1.16 -24.30
N LEU A 118 8.96 0.03 -24.17
CA LEU A 118 9.12 -1.11 -25.08
C LEU A 118 8.75 -0.76 -26.53
N GLY A 119 7.75 0.12 -26.70
CA GLY A 119 7.31 0.62 -27.99
C GLY A 119 8.24 1.68 -28.61
N GLU A 120 9.36 2.02 -27.96
CA GLU A 120 10.37 2.97 -28.45
C GLU A 120 9.77 4.29 -28.94
N LEU A 121 8.80 4.84 -28.20
CA LEU A 121 8.20 6.13 -28.56
C LEU A 121 9.28 7.22 -28.51
N ASP A 122 9.26 8.13 -29.49
CA ASP A 122 10.29 9.17 -29.66
C ASP A 122 10.59 9.93 -28.36
N TRP A 123 9.54 10.36 -27.65
CA TRP A 123 9.67 11.07 -26.36
C TRP A 123 10.28 10.20 -25.25
N THR A 124 10.07 8.88 -25.26
CA THR A 124 10.63 7.95 -24.27
C THR A 124 12.11 7.67 -24.54
N VAL A 125 12.52 7.61 -25.81
CA VAL A 125 13.93 7.46 -26.17
C VAL A 125 14.70 8.76 -25.93
N GLU A 126 14.09 9.91 -26.23
CA GLU A 126 14.73 11.23 -26.09
C GLU A 126 14.79 11.70 -24.62
N GLU A 127 13.65 11.75 -23.91
CA GLU A 127 13.59 12.33 -22.56
C GLU A 127 13.98 11.34 -21.46
N LEU A 128 13.53 10.08 -21.55
CA LEU A 128 13.80 9.06 -20.53
C LEU A 128 15.12 8.35 -20.75
N GLY A 129 15.62 8.33 -21.99
CA GLY A 129 16.85 7.64 -22.37
C GLY A 129 16.88 6.16 -22.02
N ALA A 130 15.70 5.56 -21.85
CA ALA A 130 15.54 4.17 -21.47
C ALA A 130 15.66 3.29 -22.72
N GLU A 131 16.61 2.36 -22.71
CA GLU A 131 16.71 1.33 -23.75
C GLU A 131 15.53 0.38 -23.69
N GLN A 132 15.17 -0.22 -24.83
CA GLN A 132 14.13 -1.24 -24.93
C GLN A 132 14.34 -2.39 -23.92
N GLY A 133 15.61 -2.72 -23.64
CA GLY A 133 16.01 -3.71 -22.66
C GLY A 133 15.61 -3.36 -21.22
N TYR A 134 15.40 -2.10 -20.86
CA TYR A 134 14.96 -1.70 -19.53
C TYR A 134 13.45 -1.88 -19.33
N ALA A 135 12.66 -1.85 -20.41
CA ALA A 135 11.19 -1.83 -20.37
C ALA A 135 10.55 -2.95 -19.54
N TRP A 136 11.19 -4.12 -19.43
CA TRP A 136 10.65 -5.24 -18.67
C TRP A 136 10.63 -4.98 -17.15
N ILE A 137 11.54 -4.15 -16.62
CA ILE A 137 11.63 -3.87 -15.18
C ILE A 137 10.33 -3.25 -14.66
N PRO A 138 9.87 -2.09 -15.18
CA PRO A 138 8.60 -1.51 -14.76
C PRO A 138 7.39 -2.38 -15.11
N ILE A 139 7.42 -3.14 -16.22
CA ILE A 139 6.33 -4.08 -16.55
C ILE A 139 6.18 -5.16 -15.49
N VAL A 140 7.27 -5.85 -15.15
CA VAL A 140 7.25 -6.94 -14.16
C VAL A 140 6.93 -6.39 -12.78
N ALA A 141 7.56 -5.28 -12.37
CA ALA A 141 7.26 -4.61 -11.11
C ALA A 141 5.78 -4.22 -10.99
N GLY A 142 5.23 -3.63 -12.06
CA GLY A 142 3.83 -3.23 -12.12
C GLY A 142 2.86 -4.42 -12.07
N LEU A 143 3.15 -5.50 -12.79
CA LEU A 143 2.36 -6.74 -12.75
C LEU A 143 2.39 -7.38 -11.36
N VAL A 144 3.56 -7.48 -10.73
CA VAL A 144 3.70 -8.02 -9.37
C VAL A 144 2.92 -7.16 -8.38
N ALA A 145 3.03 -5.83 -8.47
CA ALA A 145 2.29 -4.91 -7.61
C ALA A 145 0.77 -5.05 -7.80
N LEU A 146 0.31 -5.15 -9.05
CA LEU A 146 -1.09 -5.33 -9.39
C LEU A 146 -1.62 -6.65 -8.84
N LEU A 147 -0.92 -7.77 -9.06
CA LEU A 147 -1.31 -9.09 -8.55
C LEU A 147 -1.33 -9.13 -7.03
N ALA A 148 -0.31 -8.57 -6.37
CA ALA A 148 -0.25 -8.47 -4.91
C ALA A 148 -1.40 -7.60 -4.34
N SER A 149 -1.82 -6.57 -5.09
CA SER A 149 -2.99 -5.77 -4.73
C SER A 149 -4.27 -6.59 -4.80
N LEU A 150 -4.41 -7.51 -5.76
CA LEU A 150 -5.57 -8.38 -5.92
C LEU A 150 -5.61 -9.48 -4.85
N LEU A 151 -4.45 -10.02 -4.48
CA LEU A 151 -4.31 -11.11 -3.50
C LEU A 151 -4.43 -10.65 -2.04
N THR A 152 -4.40 -9.34 -1.76
CA THR A 152 -4.52 -8.82 -0.40
C THR A 152 -5.94 -9.07 0.15
N PRO A 153 -6.11 -9.93 1.17
CA PRO A 153 -7.44 -10.29 1.67
C PRO A 153 -8.14 -9.07 2.29
N ARG A 154 -9.44 -8.91 2.01
CA ARG A 154 -10.32 -8.02 2.79
C ARG A 154 -10.43 -8.62 4.20
N ARG A 155 -9.54 -8.20 5.12
CA ARG A 155 -9.62 -8.67 6.51
C ARG A 155 -10.95 -8.20 7.12
N HIS A 156 -11.88 -9.12 7.29
CA HIS A 156 -12.98 -8.97 8.24
C HIS A 156 -12.37 -8.85 9.64
N GLN A 157 -12.72 -7.78 10.35
CA GLN A 157 -12.32 -7.60 11.74
C GLN A 157 -12.94 -8.74 12.55
N ARG A 158 -12.14 -9.72 12.93
CA ARG A 158 -12.57 -10.75 13.88
C ARG A 158 -12.43 -10.13 15.27
N MET A 159 -13.52 -9.57 15.77
CA MET A 159 -13.61 -9.15 17.17
C MET A 159 -13.52 -10.42 18.01
N THR A 160 -12.40 -10.59 18.69
CA THR A 160 -12.23 -11.69 19.64
C THR A 160 -12.23 -11.03 21.00
N GLY A 161 -13.38 -11.06 21.70
CA GLY A 161 -13.45 -10.60 23.08
C GLY A 161 -12.62 -11.52 23.94
N VAL A 162 -11.69 -10.96 24.72
CA VAL A 162 -10.94 -11.71 25.75
C VAL A 162 -11.73 -11.55 27.05
N PRO A 163 -12.28 -12.62 27.64
CA PRO A 163 -12.96 -12.51 28.93
C PRO A 163 -11.95 -12.08 29.99
N THR A 164 -12.12 -10.89 30.55
CA THR A 164 -11.28 -10.38 31.65
C THR A 164 -11.71 -11.07 32.94
N THR A 165 -10.98 -12.11 33.33
CA THR A 165 -11.14 -12.71 34.66
C THR A 165 -10.45 -11.81 35.68
N ARG A 166 -11.21 -10.91 36.34
CA ARG A 166 -10.73 -10.24 37.56
C ARG A 166 -10.68 -11.27 38.68
N ALA A 167 -9.48 -11.55 39.18
CA ALA A 167 -9.31 -12.21 40.47
C ALA A 167 -9.73 -11.24 41.58
N ALA A 168 -10.58 -11.74 42.49
CA ALA A 168 -11.19 -11.02 43.60
C ALA A 168 -10.18 -10.56 44.68
#